data_AF-A0AAD3WYX9-F1
#
_entry.id   AF-A0AAD3WYX9-F1
#
_cell.length_a   1.000
_cell.length_b   1.000
_cell.length_c   1.000
_cell.angle_alpha   90.00
_cell.angle_beta   90.00
_cell.angle_gamma   90.00
#
_symmetry.space_group_name_H-M   'P 1'
#
loop_
_entity.id
_entity.type
_entity.pdbx_description
1 polymer ?
#
loop_
_entity_poly.entity_id
_entity_poly.type
_entity_poly.pdbx_seq_one_letter_code
_entity_poly.pdbx_strand_id
1 'polypeptide(L)'
;MSQKTVLSLHDLVNSVINHYQFTTRCYAENETPLHTVEFCTSRLQERAASQLNSLADIAYDMGEGELAHLIQLQAQQLEGGLSPMPL
;
A
#
# COMPACT_ATOMS: atom_id res chain seq x y z
N MET A 1 8.88 -30.30 -3.79
CA MET A 1 9.72 -29.10 -3.93
C MET A 1 8.79 -27.90 -3.89
N SER A 2 8.82 -27.11 -2.82
CA SER A 2 7.97 -25.92 -2.69
C SER A 2 8.52 -24.86 -3.65
N GLN A 3 7.76 -24.51 -4.69
CA GLN A 3 8.11 -23.38 -5.54
C GLN A 3 8.06 -22.14 -4.64
N LYS A 4 9.22 -21.58 -4.31
CA LYS A 4 9.29 -20.23 -3.75
C LYS A 4 8.81 -19.30 -4.85
N THR A 5 7.55 -18.89 -4.76
CA THR A 5 7.01 -17.85 -5.64
C THR A 5 7.87 -16.61 -5.42
N VAL A 6 8.66 -16.25 -6.42
CA VAL A 6 9.37 -14.97 -6.44
C VAL A 6 8.28 -13.91 -6.62
N LEU A 7 7.89 -13.26 -5.54
CA LEU A 7 6.96 -12.14 -5.61
C LEU A 7 7.65 -11.00 -6.34
N SER A 8 6.98 -10.46 -7.36
CA SER A 8 7.46 -9.27 -8.03
C SER A 8 7.31 -8.06 -7.10
N LEU A 9 8.09 -7.00 -7.34
CA LEU A 9 7.94 -5.75 -6.58
C LEU A 9 6.52 -5.19 -6.73
N HIS A 10 5.91 -5.38 -7.90
CA HIS A 10 4.53 -5.03 -8.19
C HIS A 10 3.53 -5.79 -7.30
N ASP A 11 3.75 -7.09 -7.05
CA ASP A 11 2.90 -7.88 -6.13
C ASP A 11 3.00 -7.37 -4.69
N LEU A 12 4.18 -6.90 -4.27
CA LEU A 12 4.38 -6.31 -2.95
C LEU A 12 3.64 -4.98 -2.82
N VAL A 13 3.73 -4.11 -3.83
CA VAL A 13 2.98 -2.85 -3.89
C VAL A 13 1.48 -3.10 -3.79
N ASN A 14 0.95 -4.01 -4.61
CA ASN A 14 -0.47 -4.37 -4.59
C ASN A 14 -0.89 -5.01 -3.26
N SER A 15 -0.03 -5.78 -2.61
CA SER A 15 -0.31 -6.35 -1.29
C SER A 15 -0.48 -5.28 -0.22
N VAL A 16 0.35 -4.22 -0.24
CA VAL A 16 0.22 -3.08 0.68
C VAL A 16 -1.09 -2.33 0.44
N ILE A 17 -1.41 -2.04 -0.82
CA ILE A 17 -2.66 -1.34 -1.19
C ILE A 17 -3.89 -2.17 -0.77
N ASN A 18 -3.91 -3.46 -1.09
CA ASN A 18 -5.03 -4.35 -0.76
C ASN A 18 -5.21 -4.48 0.75
N HIS A 19 -4.12 -4.57 1.52
CA HIS A 19 -4.20 -4.61 2.97
C HIS A 19 -4.84 -3.33 3.53
N TYR A 20 -4.41 -2.16 3.06
CA TYR A 20 -4.99 -0.88 3.45
C TYR A 20 -6.50 -0.83 3.17
N GLN A 21 -6.90 -1.15 1.94
CA GLN A 21 -8.31 -1.11 1.51
C GLN A 21 -9.18 -2.12 2.26
N PHE A 22 -8.66 -3.33 2.49
CA PHE A 22 -9.37 -4.36 3.23
C PHE A 22 -9.60 -3.94 4.69
N THR A 23 -8.54 -3.48 5.38
CA THR A 23 -8.64 -3.12 6.79
C THR A 23 -9.53 -1.90 7.02
N THR A 24 -9.45 -0.88 6.15
CA THR A 24 -10.35 0.29 6.23
C THR A 24 -11.81 -0.11 6.01
N ARG A 25 -12.09 -1.04 5.08
CA ARG A 25 -13.43 -1.60 4.89
C ARG A 25 -13.91 -2.38 6.12
N CYS A 26 -13.05 -3.17 6.76
CA CYS A 26 -13.40 -3.88 7.98
C CYS A 26 -13.76 -2.94 9.14
N TYR A 27 -13.16 -1.75 9.23
CA TYR A 27 -13.55 -0.77 10.25
C TYR A 27 -14.99 -0.27 10.04
N ALA A 28 -15.38 -0.06 8.79
CA ALA A 28 -16.76 0.32 8.43
C ALA A 28 -17.76 -0.81 8.71
N GLU A 29 -17.40 -2.06 8.41
CA GLU A 29 -18.28 -3.23 8.60
C GLU A 29 -18.47 -3.62 10.09
N ASN A 30 -17.48 -3.37 10.94
CA ASN A 30 -17.53 -3.75 12.37
C ASN A 30 -18.14 -2.68 13.29
N GLU A 31 -18.80 -1.64 12.75
CA GLU A 31 -19.38 -0.54 13.54
C GLU A 31 -18.38 0.07 14.54
N THR A 32 -17.12 0.15 14.13
CA THR A 32 -16.03 0.61 15.02
C THR A 32 -16.29 2.07 15.40
N PRO A 33 -16.10 2.48 16.68
CA PRO A 33 -16.33 3.85 17.10
C PRO A 33 -15.53 4.86 16.27
N LEU A 34 -16.15 5.99 15.88
CA LEU A 34 -15.61 6.94 14.92
C LEU A 34 -14.17 7.38 15.24
N HIS A 35 -13.90 7.80 16.48
CA HIS A 35 -12.55 8.22 16.89
C HIS A 35 -11.50 7.10 16.81
N THR A 36 -11.91 5.86 17.04
CA THR A 36 -11.04 4.70 16.86
C THR A 36 -10.75 4.47 15.38
N VAL A 37 -11.76 4.61 14.51
CA VAL A 37 -11.58 4.51 13.06
C VAL A 37 -10.64 5.58 12.53
N GLU A 38 -10.84 6.84 12.94
CA GLU A 38 -9.98 7.97 12.55
C GLU A 38 -8.51 7.71 12.92
N PHE A 39 -8.25 7.35 14.19
CA PHE A 39 -6.91 7.06 14.66
C PHE A 39 -6.29 5.86 13.94
N CYS A 40 -7.01 4.73 13.86
CA CYS A 40 -6.51 3.52 13.22
C CYS A 40 -6.26 3.72 11.74
N THR A 41 -7.13 4.45 11.04
CA THR A 41 -6.99 4.74 9.61
C THR A 41 -5.79 5.64 9.37
N SER A 42 -5.63 6.72 10.14
CA SER A 42 -4.45 7.59 10.05
C SER A 42 -3.14 6.80 10.26
N ARG A 43 -3.09 5.94 11.29
CA ARG A 43 -1.91 5.09 11.52
C ARG A 43 -1.65 4.07 10.41
N LEU A 44 -2.72 3.48 9.88
CA LEU A 44 -2.62 2.52 8.78
C LEU A 44 -2.14 3.20 7.50
N GLN A 45 -2.58 4.43 7.26
CA GLN A 45 -2.19 5.26 6.14
C GLN A 45 -0.70 5.64 6.21
N GLU A 46 -0.22 6.13 7.36
CA GLU A 46 1.19 6.41 7.59
C GLU A 46 2.07 5.19 7.32
N ARG A 47 1.64 4.02 7.82
CA ARG A 47 2.37 2.75 7.60
C ARG A 47 2.40 2.37 6.13
N ALA A 48 1.26 2.44 5.43
CA ALA A 48 1.19 2.11 4.01
C ALA A 48 2.04 3.05 3.16
N ALA A 49 1.99 4.36 3.42
CA ALA A 49 2.83 5.34 2.75
C ALA A 49 4.32 5.08 2.99
N SER A 50 4.72 4.77 4.23
CA SER A 50 6.11 4.40 4.54
C SER A 50 6.56 3.15 3.79
N GLN A 51 5.71 2.13 3.70
CA GLN A 51 6.02 0.89 2.97
C GLN A 51 6.16 1.14 1.46
N LEU A 52 5.25 1.92 0.88
CA LEU A 52 5.30 2.28 -0.55
C LEU A 52 6.54 3.12 -0.85
N ASN A 53 6.90 4.10 -0.02
CA ASN A 53 8.13 4.86 -0.22
C ASN A 53 9.37 3.97 -0.23
N SER A 54 9.48 3.02 0.71
CA SER A 54 10.59 2.06 0.70
C SER A 54 10.59 1.16 -0.54
N LEU A 55 9.41 0.76 -1.04
CA LEU A 55 9.31 -0.01 -2.28
C LEU A 55 9.69 0.82 -3.51
N ALA A 56 9.38 2.12 -3.52
CA ALA A 56 9.81 3.04 -4.57
C ALA A 56 11.32 3.21 -4.61
N ASP A 57 11.96 3.34 -3.44
CA ASP A 57 13.43 3.41 -3.34
C ASP A 57 14.07 2.13 -3.89
N ILE A 58 13.53 0.96 -3.54
CA ILE A 58 14.00 -0.33 -4.07
C ILE A 58 13.81 -0.41 -5.60
N ALA A 59 12.65 0.01 -6.12
CA ALA A 59 12.40 0.04 -7.56
C ALA A 59 13.45 0.90 -8.28
N TYR A 60 13.76 2.07 -7.71
CA TYR A 60 14.75 2.99 -8.25
C TYR A 60 16.15 2.36 -8.25
N ASP A 61 16.57 1.75 -7.15
CA ASP A 61 17.86 1.07 -7.01
C ASP A 61 18.00 -0.13 -7.96
N MET A 62 16.89 -0.78 -8.32
CA MET A 62 16.83 -1.84 -9.31
C MET A 62 16.87 -1.35 -10.77
N GLY A 63 16.86 -0.03 -10.99
CA GLY A 63 16.82 0.59 -12.32
C GLY A 63 15.41 0.73 -12.90
N GLU A 64 14.36 0.39 -12.12
CA GLU A 64 12.95 0.52 -12.51
C GLU A 64 12.40 1.90 -12.15
N GLY A 65 13.02 2.96 -12.70
CA GLY A 65 12.69 4.35 -12.34
C GLY A 65 11.25 4.78 -12.62
N GLU A 66 10.62 4.24 -13.67
CA GLU A 66 9.19 4.47 -13.96
C GLU A 66 8.29 3.84 -12.89
N LEU A 67 8.59 2.60 -12.49
CA LEU A 67 7.86 1.93 -11.41
C LEU A 67 8.03 2.69 -10.09
N ALA A 68 9.26 3.11 -9.75
CA ALA A 68 9.53 3.93 -8.57
C ALA A 68 8.66 5.19 -8.53
N HIS A 69 8.56 5.89 -9.66
CA HIS A 69 7.72 7.08 -9.78
C HIS A 69 6.24 6.77 -9.56
N LEU A 70 5.72 5.70 -10.18
CA LEU A 70 4.34 5.27 -9.98
C LEU A 70 4.06 4.91 -8.51
N ILE A 71 4.99 4.23 -7.84
CA ILE A 71 4.83 3.85 -6.43
C ILE A 71 4.79 5.09 -5.54
N GLN A 72 5.64 6.08 -5.81
CA GLN A 72 5.61 7.37 -5.09
C GLN A 72 4.30 8.13 -5.30
N LEU A 73 3.75 8.13 -6.51
CA LEU A 73 2.44 8.75 -6.76
C LEU A 73 1.34 8.08 -5.92
N GLN A 74 1.36 6.74 -5.81
CA GLN A 74 0.41 6.02 -4.95
C GLN A 74 0.62 6.34 -3.46
N ALA A 75 1.87 6.45 -3.01
CA ALA A 75 2.19 6.83 -1.63
C ALA A 75 1.64 8.23 -1.28
N GLN A 76 1.66 9.17 -2.23
CA GLN A 76 1.12 10.53 -2.06
C GLN A 76 -0.41 10.57 -2.12
N GLN A 77 -1.03 9.72 -2.93
CA GLN A 77 -2.50 9.67 -3.10
C GLN A 77 -3.23 8.95 -1.96
N LEU A 78 -2.53 8.35 -1.00
CA LEU A 78 -3.13 7.68 0.17
C LEU A 78 -4.08 8.58 0.98
N GLU A 79 -3.90 9.90 0.96
CA GLU A 79 -4.82 10.87 1.58
C GLU A 79 -6.15 11.03 0.82
N GLY A 80 -6.18 10.74 -0.49
CA GLY A 80 -7.36 10.92 -1.36
C GLY A 80 -8.04 9.62 -1.80
N GLY A 81 -7.44 8.47 -1.51
CA GLY A 81 -7.90 7.14 -1.94
C GLY A 81 -6.88 6.45 -2.86
N LEU A 82 -6.66 5.15 -2.63
CA LEU A 82 -5.73 4.34 -3.42
C LEU A 82 -6.42 3.65 -4.60
N SER A 83 -5.77 3.65 -5.77
CA SER A 83 -6.11 2.76 -6.88
C SER A 83 -5.02 1.70 -7.03
N PRO A 84 -5.34 0.40 -7.08
CA PRO A 84 -4.34 -0.63 -7.37
C PRO A 84 -3.67 -0.36 -8.72
N MET A 85 -2.39 -0.72 -8.84
CA MET A 85 -1.68 -0.60 -10.11
C MET A 85 -2.15 -1.70 -11.08
N PRO A 86 -2.34 -1.39 -12.37
CA PRO A 86 -2.68 -2.40 -13.36
C PRO A 86 -1.56 -3.45 -13.44
N LEU A 87 -1.96 -4.73 -13.39
CA LEU A 87 -1.09 -5.90 -13.58
C LEU A 87 -0.47 -5.95 -14.98
#